data_AF-A0A972GLY6-F1
#
_entry.id   AF-A0A972GLY6-F1
#
_cell.length_a   1.000
_cell.length_b   1.000
_cell.length_c   1.000
_cell.angle_alpha   90.00
_cell.angle_beta   90.00
_cell.angle_gamma   90.00
#
_symmetry.space_group_name_H-M   'P 1'
#
loop_
_entity.id
_entity.type
_entity.pdbx_description
1 polymer ?
#
loop_
_entity_poly.entity_id
_entity_poly.type
_entity_poly.pdbx_seq_one_letter_code
_entity_poly.pdbx_strand_id
1 'polypeptide(L)'
;MRRTAVSPVMFAIVAGLAVLAIIWVQRPTGSLYITTAFAVSSQNTFTTYTDFTGPCAVGGAPELTDVRITDNAGGEVQLAATFEDDFVGTSLDTDLWDSGLYSGTGSGDPEPVVADSVVTLPNNVTTGLNIQSASALTNTDILTLTGVISFTAGTFQHFGWASDDFGSNQYAILSTGNTTTNLFARTNNNSGEQNIDLGPIPTEPLTYTIEWRSPGGGDDDELSYYITDTLVVSHTVSEFPANTLFTTLSNNSQSAAAPLSADWVRLLPYPSTTGGYIGCPVDSDEVGAVWGPIASITSTPTDTSVSVSIKAADTLVGLDSALWIPVDSGGTPSLSVIGQYARYRVELMGNEATSPVFEAITLNFAPPATPTPTATNTPTATNTPTATLTPTNTPTPTLTPVVTSTPTATVQPAATPTSTAMPEATPTPTPPLGDERIYIPLVMR
;
A
#
# COMPACT_ATOMS: atom_id res chain seq x y z
N MET A 1 30.93 69.71 7.76
CA MET A 1 31.46 70.56 8.85
C MET A 1 31.08 69.94 10.19
N ARG A 2 32.04 69.97 11.14
CA ARG A 2 32.00 69.76 12.61
C ARG A 2 30.59 69.77 13.25
N ARG A 3 30.20 68.72 14.00
CA ARG A 3 30.52 68.34 15.42
C ARG A 3 29.61 69.03 16.45
N THR A 4 29.14 68.18 17.37
CA THR A 4 28.87 68.39 18.81
C THR A 4 27.69 69.27 19.23
N ALA A 5 26.95 69.05 20.34
CA ALA A 5 26.75 67.97 21.31
C ALA A 5 25.85 68.56 22.43
N VAL A 6 25.43 67.69 23.36
CA VAL A 6 25.18 67.94 24.80
C VAL A 6 23.73 68.19 25.26
N SER A 7 23.24 67.20 26.02
CA SER A 7 22.16 67.22 27.02
C SER A 7 22.70 67.60 28.41
N PRO A 8 21.89 68.15 29.33
CA PRO A 8 21.81 67.55 30.68
C PRO A 8 20.35 67.45 31.23
N VAL A 9 19.88 66.36 31.86
CA VAL A 9 20.13 65.87 33.25
C VAL A 9 19.43 66.78 34.29
N MET A 10 18.65 66.38 35.30
CA MET A 10 18.36 65.12 36.03
C MET A 10 17.16 65.38 36.97
N PHE A 11 16.37 64.36 37.30
CA PHE A 11 16.12 64.00 38.71
C PHE A 11 15.80 62.49 38.80
N ALA A 12 16.66 61.78 39.54
CA ALA A 12 16.65 60.34 39.83
C ALA A 12 15.64 60.01 40.96
N ILE A 13 15.21 58.76 41.20
CA ILE A 13 15.89 57.68 41.99
C ILE A 13 14.99 56.40 41.83
N VAL A 14 15.44 55.28 41.22
CA VAL A 14 16.09 54.04 41.79
C VAL A 14 15.14 53.27 42.73
N ALA A 15 14.90 51.95 42.72
CA ALA A 15 15.40 50.68 42.14
C ALA A 15 14.18 49.72 42.08
N GLY A 16 14.04 48.69 41.24
CA GLY A 16 14.88 47.51 41.07
C GLY A 16 14.02 46.25 41.24
N LEU A 17 14.32 45.21 40.45
CA LEU A 17 13.89 43.80 40.59
C LEU A 17 12.40 43.47 40.36
N ALA A 18 12.11 42.87 39.21
CA ALA A 18 11.87 41.42 39.10
C ALA A 18 11.06 41.13 37.83
N VAL A 19 11.72 40.46 36.88
CA VAL A 19 11.08 39.71 35.81
C VAL A 19 10.22 38.63 36.48
N LEU A 20 8.90 38.80 36.48
CA LEU A 20 7.96 37.72 36.76
C LEU A 20 7.40 37.25 35.41
N ALA A 21 8.18 36.38 34.76
CA ALA A 21 7.61 35.45 33.81
C ALA A 21 6.63 34.56 34.60
N ILE A 22 5.33 34.70 34.32
CA ILE A 22 4.37 33.69 34.74
C ILE A 22 4.62 32.49 33.84
N ILE A 23 5.60 31.68 34.25
CA ILE A 23 5.73 30.30 33.80
C ILE A 23 4.55 29.59 34.44
N TRP A 24 3.51 29.33 33.66
CA TRP A 24 2.61 28.23 33.98
C TRP A 24 3.43 26.96 33.86
N VAL A 25 4.12 26.59 34.94
CA VAL A 25 4.48 25.20 35.16
C VAL A 25 3.15 24.52 35.47
N GLN A 26 2.45 24.08 34.42
CA GLN A 26 1.60 22.91 34.58
C GLN A 26 2.55 21.83 35.10
N ARG A 27 2.48 21.59 36.40
CA ARG A 27 3.01 20.36 36.98
C ARG A 27 2.44 19.26 36.09
N PRO A 28 3.24 18.33 35.56
CA PRO A 28 2.66 17.10 35.08
C PRO A 28 1.97 16.52 36.31
N THR A 29 0.64 16.58 36.36
CA THR A 29 -0.10 15.54 37.03
C THR A 29 0.47 14.29 36.39
N GLY A 30 1.29 13.57 37.15
CA GLY A 30 1.78 12.28 36.72
C GLY A 30 0.53 11.45 36.49
N SER A 31 0.04 11.43 35.25
CA SER A 31 -0.62 10.27 34.72
C SER A 31 0.40 9.18 34.98
N LEU A 32 0.06 8.30 35.91
CA LEU A 32 0.61 6.96 35.92
C LEU A 32 0.24 6.38 34.56
N TYR A 33 1.10 6.62 33.57
CA TYR A 33 1.25 5.69 32.47
C TYR A 33 1.79 4.44 33.15
N ILE A 34 0.87 3.57 33.57
CA ILE A 34 1.22 2.17 33.71
C ILE A 34 1.56 1.77 32.29
N THR A 35 2.82 1.90 31.91
CA THR A 35 3.37 1.16 30.79
C THR A 35 3.35 -0.29 31.25
N THR A 36 2.18 -0.93 31.22
CA THR A 36 2.14 -2.38 31.11
C THR A 36 2.92 -2.65 29.84
N ALA A 37 4.13 -3.19 29.99
CA ALA A 37 4.85 -3.74 28.86
C ALA A 37 3.89 -4.71 28.18
N PHE A 38 3.40 -4.32 27.01
CA PHE A 38 2.52 -5.15 26.21
C PHE A 38 3.38 -6.30 25.72
N ALA A 39 3.22 -7.48 26.31
CA ALA A 39 3.88 -8.67 25.79
C ALA A 39 3.14 -9.06 24.53
N VAL A 40 3.60 -8.58 23.37
CA VAL A 40 3.09 -8.98 22.06
C VAL A 40 3.17 -10.50 21.97
N SER A 41 2.04 -11.16 21.77
CA SER A 41 2.01 -12.62 21.58
C SER A 41 2.20 -13.00 20.13
N SER A 42 1.63 -12.20 19.22
CA SER A 42 1.55 -12.46 17.78
C SER A 42 1.40 -11.15 17.00
N GLN A 43 1.72 -11.20 15.71
CA GLN A 43 1.59 -10.07 14.79
C GLN A 43 1.09 -10.52 13.42
N ASN A 44 0.37 -9.65 12.73
CA ASN A 44 0.03 -9.78 11.31
C ASN A 44 0.55 -8.55 10.56
N THR A 45 1.27 -8.76 9.46
CA THR A 45 1.94 -7.71 8.69
C THR A 45 1.44 -7.73 7.24
N PHE A 46 1.10 -6.56 6.71
CA PHE A 46 0.67 -6.30 5.34
C PHE A 46 1.72 -5.40 4.71
N THR A 47 2.35 -5.85 3.63
CA THR A 47 3.48 -5.16 2.97
C THR A 47 3.48 -5.30 1.46
N THR A 48 2.63 -6.15 0.89
CA THR A 48 2.68 -6.49 -0.53
C THR A 48 1.42 -6.05 -1.28
N TYR A 49 1.51 -5.94 -2.60
CA TYR A 49 0.40 -5.58 -3.47
C TYR A 49 -0.77 -6.55 -3.29
N THR A 50 -0.47 -7.84 -3.12
CA THR A 50 -1.49 -8.88 -2.86
C THR A 50 -2.10 -8.73 -1.46
N ASP A 51 -1.34 -8.28 -0.46
CA ASP A 51 -1.88 -8.01 0.88
C ASP A 51 -2.93 -6.88 0.84
N PHE A 52 -2.74 -5.90 -0.05
CA PHE A 52 -3.62 -4.74 -0.14
C PHE A 52 -4.77 -4.87 -1.15
N THR A 53 -4.64 -5.74 -2.16
CA THR A 53 -5.66 -5.96 -3.22
C THR A 53 -6.37 -7.31 -3.14
N GLY A 54 -5.72 -8.32 -2.54
CA GLY A 54 -6.21 -9.68 -2.53
C GLY A 54 -7.50 -9.87 -1.73
N PRO A 55 -8.22 -10.99 -1.95
CA PRO A 55 -9.38 -11.32 -1.14
C PRO A 55 -8.96 -11.52 0.32
N CYS A 56 -9.78 -11.03 1.25
CA CYS A 56 -9.47 -11.18 2.66
C CYS A 56 -9.56 -12.64 3.09
N ALA A 57 -8.57 -13.09 3.85
CA ALA A 57 -8.56 -14.44 4.44
C ALA A 57 -9.82 -14.68 5.30
N VAL A 58 -10.29 -13.63 5.98
CA VAL A 58 -11.53 -13.64 6.76
C VAL A 58 -12.38 -12.42 6.41
N GLY A 59 -13.56 -12.66 5.83
CA GLY A 59 -14.62 -11.67 5.65
C GLY A 59 -14.32 -10.53 4.67
N GLY A 60 -15.04 -10.51 3.55
CA GLY A 60 -15.08 -9.36 2.64
C GLY A 60 -13.82 -9.17 1.79
N ALA A 61 -13.60 -7.93 1.37
CA ALA A 61 -12.47 -7.47 0.56
C ALA A 61 -12.03 -6.09 1.07
N PRO A 62 -10.82 -5.63 0.73
CA PRO A 62 -10.43 -4.25 0.95
C PRO A 62 -11.40 -3.27 0.29
N GLU A 63 -11.60 -2.10 0.89
CA GLU A 63 -12.45 -1.04 0.36
C GLU A 63 -11.60 0.20 0.05
N LEU A 64 -11.73 0.72 -1.16
CA LEU A 64 -10.99 1.89 -1.65
C LEU A 64 -11.96 3.04 -1.93
N THR A 65 -11.57 4.26 -1.59
CA THR A 65 -12.29 5.50 -1.94
C THR A 65 -11.26 6.56 -2.29
N ASP A 66 -11.26 7.03 -3.54
CA ASP A 66 -10.32 8.04 -4.06
C ASP A 66 -8.82 7.71 -3.84
N VAL A 67 -8.51 6.42 -3.72
CA VAL A 67 -7.16 5.86 -3.58
C VAL A 67 -6.97 4.73 -4.58
N ARG A 68 -5.72 4.40 -4.86
CA ARG A 68 -5.31 3.24 -5.65
C ARG A 68 -4.18 2.50 -4.93
N ILE A 69 -4.09 1.18 -5.18
CA ILE A 69 -2.91 0.40 -4.81
C ILE A 69 -1.96 0.39 -5.99
N THR A 70 -0.71 0.77 -5.76
CA THR A 70 0.37 0.70 -6.75
C THR A 70 1.41 -0.34 -6.33
N ASP A 71 2.26 -0.76 -7.26
CA ASP A 71 3.26 -1.83 -7.06
C ASP A 71 4.69 -1.34 -7.24
N ASN A 72 4.92 -0.03 -7.14
CA ASN A 72 6.22 0.59 -7.40
C ASN A 72 7.25 0.20 -6.34
N ALA A 73 6.82 -0.05 -5.10
CA ALA A 73 7.65 -0.54 -4.01
C ALA A 73 7.22 -1.94 -3.53
N GLY A 74 6.41 -2.65 -4.32
CA GLY A 74 5.89 -3.98 -4.01
C GLY A 74 4.51 -3.99 -3.38
N GLY A 75 3.83 -2.84 -3.23
CA GLY A 75 2.47 -2.72 -2.74
C GLY A 75 2.26 -1.52 -1.83
N GLU A 76 1.62 -0.47 -2.32
CA GLU A 76 1.40 0.74 -1.54
C GLU A 76 0.09 1.46 -1.88
N VAL A 77 -0.50 2.12 -0.89
CA VAL A 77 -1.74 2.89 -1.04
C VAL A 77 -1.40 4.37 -1.21
N GLN A 78 -1.95 5.01 -2.23
CA GLN A 78 -1.84 6.46 -2.49
C GLN A 78 -3.16 7.00 -3.05
N LEU A 79 -3.30 8.33 -3.15
CA LEU A 79 -4.43 8.96 -3.84
C LEU A 79 -4.48 8.48 -5.29
N ALA A 80 -5.69 8.32 -5.83
CA ALA A 80 -5.88 7.93 -7.22
C ALA A 80 -5.59 9.12 -8.15
N ALA A 81 -4.64 8.96 -9.07
CA ALA A 81 -4.30 9.98 -10.06
C ALA A 81 -5.40 10.13 -11.13
N THR A 82 -5.34 11.21 -11.94
CA THR A 82 -6.26 11.40 -13.08
C THR A 82 -6.20 10.20 -14.04
N PHE A 83 -5.00 9.68 -14.25
CA PHE A 83 -4.76 8.45 -14.99
C PHE A 83 -3.47 7.84 -14.45
N GLU A 84 -3.45 6.54 -14.24
CA GLU A 84 -2.24 5.82 -13.84
C GLU A 84 -2.36 4.33 -14.16
N ASP A 85 -1.23 3.75 -14.53
CA ASP A 85 -1.09 2.32 -14.73
C ASP A 85 0.31 1.86 -14.30
N ASP A 86 0.35 0.79 -13.51
CA ASP A 86 1.61 0.15 -13.07
C ASP A 86 1.76 -1.23 -13.77
N PHE A 87 0.94 -1.47 -14.79
CA PHE A 87 0.93 -2.65 -15.64
C PHE A 87 0.87 -3.97 -14.85
N VAL A 88 0.11 -3.93 -13.77
CA VAL A 88 -0.14 -5.08 -12.90
C VAL A 88 -0.99 -6.13 -13.66
N GLY A 89 -0.52 -7.37 -13.69
CA GLY A 89 -1.25 -8.49 -14.31
C GLY A 89 -0.50 -9.16 -15.46
N THR A 90 -1.25 -9.69 -16.44
CA THR A 90 -0.72 -10.49 -17.54
C THR A 90 -1.13 -10.00 -18.93
N SER A 91 -1.84 -8.88 -19.01
CA SER A 91 -2.32 -8.27 -20.25
C SER A 91 -2.51 -6.78 -20.07
N LEU A 92 -2.47 -6.02 -21.17
CA LEU A 92 -2.78 -4.60 -21.18
C LEU A 92 -4.22 -4.36 -20.71
N ASP A 93 -4.43 -3.37 -19.85
CA ASP A 93 -5.76 -2.95 -19.42
C ASP A 93 -6.46 -2.19 -20.55
N THR A 94 -7.44 -2.84 -21.19
CA THR A 94 -8.18 -2.27 -22.32
C THR A 94 -9.21 -1.22 -21.92
N ASP A 95 -9.49 -1.05 -20.63
CA ASP A 95 -10.32 0.07 -20.16
C ASP A 95 -9.47 1.35 -20.04
N LEU A 96 -8.15 1.22 -19.88
CA LEU A 96 -7.20 2.33 -19.79
C LEU A 96 -6.51 2.64 -21.12
N TRP A 97 -6.23 1.62 -21.93
CA TRP A 97 -5.40 1.74 -23.12
C TRP A 97 -6.05 1.16 -24.38
N ASP A 98 -5.91 1.88 -25.47
CA ASP A 98 -6.08 1.37 -26.83
C ASP A 98 -4.71 1.05 -27.42
N SER A 99 -4.59 -0.07 -28.13
CA SER A 99 -3.37 -0.47 -28.85
C SER A 99 -3.55 -0.36 -30.36
N GLY A 100 -2.56 0.21 -31.05
CA GLY A 100 -2.58 0.44 -32.49
C GLY A 100 -1.29 0.01 -33.18
N LEU A 101 -1.41 -0.36 -34.46
CA LEU A 101 -0.28 -0.70 -35.31
C LEU A 101 -0.13 0.37 -36.40
N TYR A 102 1.10 0.84 -36.62
CA TYR A 102 1.36 1.79 -37.71
C TYR A 102 1.24 1.15 -39.10
N SER A 103 1.49 -0.16 -39.20
CA SER A 103 1.38 -0.91 -40.45
C SER A 103 1.25 -2.41 -40.19
N GLY A 104 0.09 -3.03 -40.41
CA GLY A 104 -0.11 -4.46 -40.18
C GLY A 104 -1.52 -4.88 -40.58
N THR A 105 -1.72 -6.14 -40.96
CA THR A 105 -3.03 -6.64 -41.37
C THR A 105 -3.24 -8.12 -41.02
N GLY A 106 -2.45 -8.73 -40.13
CA GLY A 106 -2.48 -10.19 -40.00
C GLY A 106 -1.70 -10.84 -38.86
N SER A 107 -1.63 -12.17 -38.93
CA SER A 107 -0.98 -13.00 -37.92
C SER A 107 0.53 -12.72 -37.83
N GLY A 108 1.04 -12.44 -36.63
CA GLY A 108 2.46 -12.16 -36.39
C GLY A 108 2.80 -10.69 -36.20
N ASP A 109 1.78 -9.83 -36.20
CA ASP A 109 1.90 -8.43 -35.79
C ASP A 109 2.29 -8.36 -34.28
N PRO A 110 3.12 -7.39 -33.88
CA PRO A 110 3.56 -7.27 -32.50
C PRO A 110 2.40 -6.83 -31.62
N GLU A 111 2.31 -7.40 -30.42
CA GLU A 111 1.30 -7.03 -29.42
C GLU A 111 2.01 -6.50 -28.15
N PRO A 112 1.39 -5.59 -27.39
CA PRO A 112 1.89 -5.20 -26.08
C PRO A 112 1.99 -6.42 -25.16
N VAL A 113 3.12 -6.57 -24.47
CA VAL A 113 3.34 -7.65 -23.51
C VAL A 113 3.38 -7.06 -22.12
N VAL A 114 2.48 -7.51 -21.25
CA VAL A 114 2.47 -7.13 -19.83
C VAL A 114 2.89 -8.35 -19.00
N ALA A 115 3.98 -8.20 -18.26
CA ALA A 115 4.50 -9.20 -17.34
C ALA A 115 5.35 -8.51 -16.26
N ASP A 116 5.33 -9.06 -15.04
CA ASP A 116 6.18 -8.59 -13.93
C ASP A 116 6.07 -7.08 -13.65
N SER A 117 4.85 -6.53 -13.73
CA SER A 117 4.54 -5.09 -13.54
C SER A 117 5.29 -4.17 -14.52
N VAL A 118 5.50 -4.66 -15.75
CA VAL A 118 6.11 -3.90 -16.86
C VAL A 118 5.30 -4.13 -18.13
N VAL A 119 4.98 -3.05 -18.84
CA VAL A 119 4.55 -3.15 -20.24
C VAL A 119 5.76 -3.05 -21.16
N THR A 120 5.86 -4.00 -22.08
CA THR A 120 6.85 -3.99 -23.16
C THR A 120 6.10 -3.82 -24.48
N LEU A 121 6.51 -2.81 -25.26
CA LEU A 121 6.12 -2.64 -26.65
C LEU A 121 7.22 -3.25 -27.53
N PRO A 122 7.08 -4.54 -27.90
CA PRO A 122 7.96 -5.13 -28.89
C PRO A 122 7.71 -4.45 -30.24
N ASN A 123 8.62 -4.70 -31.15
CA ASN A 123 8.47 -4.31 -32.55
C ASN A 123 8.99 -5.45 -33.41
N ASN A 124 8.55 -5.56 -34.65
CA ASN A 124 9.13 -6.48 -35.62
C ASN A 124 9.85 -5.66 -36.72
N VAL A 125 10.36 -6.29 -37.78
CA VAL A 125 11.08 -5.54 -38.83
C VAL A 125 10.16 -4.82 -39.82
N THR A 126 8.83 -4.88 -39.64
CA THR A 126 7.83 -4.42 -40.62
C THR A 126 6.74 -3.51 -40.05
N THR A 127 6.59 -3.43 -38.73
CA THR A 127 5.39 -2.88 -38.08
C THR A 127 5.72 -2.29 -36.72
N GLY A 128 5.55 -0.97 -36.57
CA GLY A 128 5.54 -0.34 -35.25
C GLY A 128 4.22 -0.51 -34.50
N LEU A 129 4.30 -0.41 -33.18
CA LEU A 129 3.20 -0.57 -32.23
C LEU A 129 3.12 0.68 -31.35
N ASN A 130 1.91 1.11 -31.02
CA ASN A 130 1.66 2.09 -29.98
C ASN A 130 0.58 1.60 -29.02
N ILE A 131 0.57 2.21 -27.84
CA ILE A 131 -0.58 2.22 -26.95
C ILE A 131 -0.86 3.68 -26.59
N GLN A 132 -2.14 4.04 -26.58
CA GLN A 132 -2.63 5.36 -26.20
C GLN A 132 -3.69 5.23 -25.13
N SER A 133 -3.82 6.21 -24.25
CA SER A 133 -4.93 6.23 -23.28
C SER A 133 -6.27 6.13 -24.01
N ALA A 134 -7.24 5.39 -23.47
CA ALA A 134 -8.55 5.19 -24.12
C ALA A 134 -9.38 6.49 -24.28
N SER A 135 -8.91 7.60 -23.70
CA SER A 135 -9.53 8.91 -23.82
C SER A 135 -8.48 9.99 -24.02
N ALA A 136 -8.85 11.00 -24.81
CA ALA A 136 -8.05 12.19 -24.99
C ALA A 136 -8.09 13.06 -23.73
N LEU A 137 -7.02 13.80 -23.51
CA LEU A 137 -6.82 14.61 -22.32
C LEU A 137 -7.42 16.00 -22.48
N THR A 138 -7.91 16.53 -21.37
CA THR A 138 -8.30 17.94 -21.24
C THR A 138 -7.31 18.64 -20.31
N ASN A 139 -6.49 19.55 -20.84
CA ASN A 139 -5.68 20.45 -20.01
C ASN A 139 -6.43 21.77 -19.79
N THR A 140 -6.52 22.22 -18.55
CA THR A 140 -7.16 23.50 -18.19
C THR A 140 -6.27 24.40 -17.31
N ASP A 141 -5.11 23.91 -16.87
CA ASP A 141 -4.09 24.69 -16.17
C ASP A 141 -2.73 23.99 -16.29
N ILE A 142 -2.54 22.88 -15.56
CA ILE A 142 -1.29 22.12 -15.58
C ILE A 142 -1.60 20.62 -15.61
N LEU A 143 -0.98 19.90 -16.55
CA LEU A 143 -0.88 18.44 -16.53
C LEU A 143 0.58 18.04 -16.30
N THR A 144 0.78 16.99 -15.52
CA THR A 144 2.11 16.41 -15.30
C THR A 144 2.06 14.92 -15.60
N LEU A 145 2.72 14.50 -16.69
CA LEU A 145 2.88 13.10 -17.04
C LEU A 145 4.25 12.62 -16.59
N THR A 146 4.28 11.60 -15.74
CA THR A 146 5.51 10.96 -15.26
C THR A 146 5.46 9.47 -15.51
N GLY A 147 6.61 8.85 -15.78
CA GLY A 147 6.73 7.40 -15.84
C GLY A 147 8.16 6.94 -15.69
N VAL A 148 8.36 5.67 -15.36
CA VAL A 148 9.67 5.01 -15.43
C VAL A 148 9.74 4.26 -16.74
N ILE A 149 10.59 4.74 -17.65
CA ILE A 149 10.65 4.28 -19.04
C ILE A 149 12.06 3.73 -19.33
N SER A 150 12.12 2.65 -20.08
CA SER A 150 13.35 2.10 -20.64
C SER A 150 13.37 2.28 -22.15
N PHE A 151 14.05 3.33 -22.60
CA PHE A 151 14.40 3.49 -24.00
C PHE A 151 15.55 2.55 -24.36
N THR A 152 15.51 1.97 -25.56
CA THR A 152 16.60 1.14 -26.09
C THR A 152 17.19 1.77 -27.34
N ALA A 153 18.20 1.14 -27.92
CA ALA A 153 18.86 1.60 -29.15
C ALA A 153 17.99 1.41 -30.42
N GLY A 154 16.74 1.87 -30.38
CA GLY A 154 15.77 1.85 -31.47
C GLY A 154 15.35 3.26 -31.86
N THR A 155 15.12 3.48 -33.15
CA THR A 155 14.54 4.75 -33.62
C THR A 155 13.07 4.86 -33.24
N PHE A 156 12.53 6.08 -33.18
CA PHE A 156 11.11 6.37 -33.04
C PHE A 156 10.42 5.64 -31.88
N GLN A 157 11.11 5.58 -30.74
CA GLN A 157 10.49 5.24 -29.47
C GLN A 157 10.01 6.52 -28.80
N HIS A 158 8.81 6.51 -28.22
CA HIS A 158 8.13 7.70 -27.74
C HIS A 158 7.45 7.45 -26.39
N PHE A 159 7.59 8.41 -25.49
CA PHE A 159 6.80 8.54 -24.26
C PHE A 159 6.33 9.99 -24.15
N GLY A 160 5.03 10.20 -23.92
CA GLY A 160 4.49 11.54 -23.70
C GLY A 160 3.07 11.66 -24.18
N TRP A 161 2.73 12.80 -24.77
CA TRP A 161 1.41 13.03 -25.37
C TRP A 161 1.49 13.13 -26.89
N ALA A 162 0.55 12.49 -27.57
CA ALA A 162 0.43 12.58 -29.03
C ALA A 162 -1.04 12.59 -29.45
N SER A 163 -1.33 13.18 -30.61
CA SER A 163 -2.64 13.00 -31.25
C SER A 163 -2.89 11.53 -31.56
N ASP A 164 -4.16 11.17 -31.73
CA ASP A 164 -4.58 9.84 -32.19
C ASP A 164 -3.69 9.32 -33.33
N ASP A 165 -2.98 8.22 -33.08
CA ASP A 165 -1.99 7.60 -33.99
C ASP A 165 -0.99 8.57 -34.66
N PHE A 166 -0.70 9.71 -34.02
CA PHE A 166 0.08 10.82 -34.58
C PHE A 166 -0.52 11.45 -35.86
N GLY A 167 -1.79 11.17 -36.17
CA GLY A 167 -2.45 11.54 -37.43
C GLY A 167 -2.63 13.05 -37.64
N SER A 168 -2.71 13.83 -36.56
CA SER A 168 -2.79 15.30 -36.64
C SER A 168 -1.43 16.00 -36.55
N ASN A 169 -0.33 15.23 -36.44
CA ASN A 169 1.03 15.75 -36.27
C ASN A 169 1.18 16.68 -35.05
N GLN A 170 0.49 16.33 -33.96
CA GLN A 170 0.53 17.03 -32.68
C GLN A 170 1.11 16.11 -31.61
N TYR A 171 2.15 16.56 -30.90
CA TYR A 171 2.77 15.79 -29.83
C TYR A 171 3.66 16.66 -28.93
N ALA A 172 3.84 16.20 -27.70
CA ALA A 172 4.83 16.64 -26.74
C ALA A 172 5.41 15.39 -26.07
N ILE A 173 6.58 14.95 -26.53
CA ILE A 173 7.13 13.63 -26.21
C ILE A 173 8.63 13.68 -25.92
N LEU A 174 9.08 12.72 -25.14
CA LEU A 174 10.46 12.25 -25.11
C LEU A 174 10.62 11.13 -26.14
N SER A 175 11.69 11.18 -26.91
CA SER A 175 11.79 10.35 -28.10
C SER A 175 13.22 10.05 -28.52
N THR A 176 13.50 8.85 -29.02
CA THR A 176 14.79 8.53 -29.66
C THR A 176 14.94 9.12 -31.07
N GLY A 177 13.82 9.57 -31.66
CA GLY A 177 13.79 10.25 -32.96
C GLY A 177 14.26 9.32 -34.07
N ASN A 178 14.92 9.85 -35.10
CA ASN A 178 15.51 9.01 -36.14
C ASN A 178 16.90 8.43 -35.76
N THR A 179 17.23 8.40 -34.45
CA THR A 179 18.53 7.94 -33.95
C THR A 179 18.40 6.70 -33.07
N THR A 180 19.52 6.03 -32.81
CA THR A 180 19.61 4.89 -31.90
C THR A 180 20.51 5.17 -30.70
N THR A 181 20.95 6.42 -30.54
CA THR A 181 21.98 6.79 -29.55
C THR A 181 21.55 7.91 -28.62
N ASN A 182 20.61 8.76 -29.03
CA ASN A 182 20.26 9.96 -28.29
C ASN A 182 18.76 10.02 -27.99
N LEU A 183 18.45 10.71 -26.89
CA LEU A 183 17.10 11.07 -26.50
C LEU A 183 16.84 12.54 -26.85
N PHE A 184 15.60 12.84 -27.23
CA PHE A 184 15.17 14.18 -27.63
C PHE A 184 13.89 14.56 -26.91
N ALA A 185 13.76 15.84 -26.56
CA ALA A 185 12.45 16.45 -26.33
C ALA A 185 11.90 16.92 -27.68
N ARG A 186 10.77 16.36 -28.10
CA ARG A 186 10.12 16.68 -29.36
C ARG A 186 8.73 17.23 -29.12
N THR A 187 8.45 18.37 -29.71
CA THR A 187 7.14 19.03 -29.64
C THR A 187 6.73 19.51 -31.01
N ASN A 188 5.50 19.25 -31.40
CA ASN A 188 4.93 19.77 -32.63
C ASN A 188 3.43 19.98 -32.42
N ASN A 189 2.89 21.11 -32.89
CA ASN A 189 1.46 21.37 -32.89
C ASN A 189 0.96 21.67 -34.32
N ASN A 190 1.42 20.87 -35.29
CA ASN A 190 1.17 21.03 -36.72
C ASN A 190 1.65 22.37 -37.34
N SER A 191 2.41 23.17 -36.59
CA SER A 191 2.97 24.47 -37.01
C SER A 191 4.49 24.45 -37.17
N GLY A 192 5.13 23.33 -36.85
CA GLY A 192 6.58 23.14 -36.89
C GLY A 192 7.05 22.31 -35.69
N GLU A 193 8.05 21.45 -35.92
CA GLU A 193 8.63 20.63 -34.86
C GLU A 193 9.78 21.37 -34.17
N GLN A 194 9.73 21.42 -32.84
CA GLN A 194 10.88 21.66 -31.99
C GLN A 194 11.46 20.30 -31.59
N ASN A 195 12.77 20.11 -31.85
CA ASN A 195 13.47 18.85 -31.60
C ASN A 195 14.82 19.15 -30.94
N ILE A 196 14.89 18.92 -29.62
CA ILE A 196 16.02 19.32 -28.79
C ILE A 196 16.73 18.06 -28.28
N ASP A 197 18.01 17.91 -28.62
CA ASP A 197 18.86 16.80 -28.18
C ASP A 197 19.14 16.90 -26.68
N LEU A 198 18.78 15.86 -25.94
CA LEU A 198 18.98 15.74 -24.49
C LEU A 198 20.25 14.94 -24.14
N GLY A 199 20.96 14.42 -25.15
CA GLY A 199 22.14 13.60 -24.99
C GLY A 199 21.88 12.11 -25.15
N PRO A 200 22.80 11.25 -24.69
CA PRO A 200 22.75 9.82 -24.96
C PRO A 200 21.58 9.12 -24.26
N ILE A 201 21.06 8.06 -24.88
CA ILE A 201 20.05 7.17 -24.28
C ILE A 201 20.63 6.53 -23.01
N PRO A 202 19.96 6.66 -21.86
CA PRO A 202 20.37 6.01 -20.61
C PRO A 202 20.35 4.48 -20.74
N THR A 203 21.25 3.80 -20.03
CA THR A 203 21.34 2.32 -20.04
C THR A 203 20.39 1.64 -19.07
N GLU A 204 19.87 2.38 -18.09
CA GLU A 204 18.96 1.89 -17.06
C GLU A 204 17.61 2.61 -17.19
N PRO A 205 16.52 2.00 -16.70
CA PRO A 205 15.23 2.68 -16.58
C PRO A 205 15.40 3.98 -15.77
N LEU A 206 14.82 5.08 -16.25
CA LEU A 206 14.80 6.36 -15.53
C LEU A 206 13.38 6.90 -15.43
N THR A 207 13.16 7.75 -14.43
CA THR A 207 11.96 8.58 -14.32
C THR A 207 12.03 9.74 -15.31
N TYR A 208 10.99 9.86 -16.12
CA TYR A 208 10.81 10.95 -17.06
C TYR A 208 9.53 11.70 -16.72
N THR A 209 9.58 13.02 -16.73
CA THR A 209 8.42 13.88 -16.47
C THR A 209 8.27 14.92 -17.57
N ILE A 210 7.05 15.11 -18.04
CA ILE A 210 6.65 16.21 -18.91
C ILE A 210 5.57 17.00 -18.17
N GLU A 211 5.85 18.27 -17.88
CA GLU A 211 4.86 19.23 -17.39
C GLU A 211 4.35 20.05 -18.56
N TRP A 212 3.03 20.12 -18.70
CA TRP A 212 2.36 20.94 -19.68
C TRP A 212 1.45 21.93 -18.98
N ARG A 213 1.89 23.19 -18.97
CA ARG A 213 1.11 24.32 -18.50
C ARG A 213 0.38 24.96 -19.67
N SER A 214 -0.94 25.03 -19.59
CA SER A 214 -1.79 25.70 -20.57
C SER A 214 -2.48 26.91 -19.93
N PRO A 215 -1.99 28.14 -20.19
CA PRO A 215 -2.62 29.36 -19.69
C PRO A 215 -4.05 29.58 -20.23
N GLY A 216 -4.36 28.95 -21.36
CA GLY A 216 -5.62 29.06 -22.08
C GLY A 216 -5.81 30.40 -22.81
N GLY A 217 -6.87 30.48 -23.61
CA GLY A 217 -7.31 31.74 -24.22
C GLY A 217 -6.50 32.18 -25.46
N GLY A 218 -5.81 31.24 -26.12
CA GLY A 218 -4.97 31.51 -27.29
C GLY A 218 -3.52 31.85 -26.97
N ASP A 219 -3.14 31.85 -25.69
CA ASP A 219 -1.75 32.02 -25.26
C ASP A 219 -0.95 30.73 -25.50
N ASP A 220 0.35 30.87 -25.75
CA ASP A 220 1.24 29.72 -25.95
C ASP A 220 1.28 28.83 -24.69
N ASP A 221 1.26 27.51 -24.92
CA ASP A 221 1.51 26.51 -23.90
C ASP A 221 3.00 26.49 -23.52
N GLU A 222 3.28 26.18 -22.26
CA GLU A 222 4.62 26.00 -21.72
C GLU A 222 4.86 24.52 -21.40
N LEU A 223 5.92 23.96 -21.99
CA LEU A 223 6.34 22.58 -21.76
C LEU A 223 7.67 22.57 -21.02
N SER A 224 7.75 21.75 -19.97
CA SER A 224 8.98 21.49 -19.22
C SER A 224 9.24 20.00 -19.13
N TYR A 225 10.47 19.59 -19.42
CA TYR A 225 10.89 18.20 -19.47
C TYR A 225 11.93 17.93 -18.39
N TYR A 226 11.73 16.86 -17.63
CA TYR A 226 12.63 16.47 -16.54
C TYR A 226 13.08 15.01 -16.71
N ILE A 227 14.33 14.75 -16.32
CA ILE A 227 14.90 13.41 -16.20
C ILE A 227 15.40 13.27 -14.77
N THR A 228 14.86 12.30 -14.02
CA THR A 228 15.17 12.08 -12.60
C THR A 228 15.08 13.39 -11.80
N ASP A 229 13.91 14.04 -11.88
CA ASP A 229 13.56 15.33 -11.25
C ASP A 229 14.43 16.54 -11.65
N THR A 230 15.35 16.38 -12.60
CA THR A 230 16.19 17.47 -13.11
C THR A 230 15.58 18.05 -14.37
N LEU A 231 15.25 19.35 -14.36
CA LEU A 231 14.80 20.06 -15.56
C LEU A 231 15.91 20.03 -16.62
N VAL A 232 15.63 19.38 -17.76
CA VAL A 232 16.59 19.28 -18.88
C VAL A 232 16.30 20.29 -19.97
N VAL A 233 15.04 20.62 -20.21
CA VAL A 233 14.64 21.66 -21.18
C VAL A 233 13.24 22.18 -20.89
N SER A 234 13.00 23.44 -21.22
CA SER A 234 11.66 24.00 -21.33
C SER A 234 11.55 24.92 -22.56
N HIS A 235 10.35 25.01 -23.11
CA HIS A 235 10.04 25.89 -24.24
C HIS A 235 8.54 26.15 -24.34
N THR A 236 8.18 27.13 -25.18
CA THR A 236 6.77 27.42 -25.49
C THR A 236 6.38 26.86 -26.86
N VAL A 237 5.09 26.54 -27.02
CA VAL A 237 4.48 26.11 -28.28
C VAL A 237 3.10 26.74 -28.39
N SER A 238 2.61 27.00 -29.60
CA SER A 238 1.23 27.46 -29.77
C SER A 238 0.26 26.50 -29.07
N GLU A 239 -0.80 27.04 -28.45
CA GLU A 239 -1.81 26.28 -27.69
C GLU A 239 -2.25 25.01 -28.43
N PHE A 240 -2.11 23.85 -27.79
CA PHE A 240 -2.65 22.61 -28.31
C PHE A 240 -4.18 22.65 -28.30
N PRO A 241 -4.87 22.12 -29.33
CA PRO A 241 -6.31 21.99 -29.27
C PRO A 241 -6.75 21.11 -28.10
N ALA A 242 -7.81 21.52 -27.41
CA ALA A 242 -8.38 20.72 -26.34
C ALA A 242 -8.86 19.35 -26.86
N ASN A 243 -8.67 18.31 -26.05
CA ASN A 243 -9.18 16.96 -26.30
C ASN A 243 -8.64 16.29 -27.57
N THR A 244 -7.41 16.59 -27.98
CA THR A 244 -6.77 15.92 -29.13
C THR A 244 -5.59 15.03 -28.76
N LEU A 245 -4.97 15.24 -27.60
CA LEU A 245 -3.78 14.51 -27.19
C LEU A 245 -4.10 13.38 -26.22
N PHE A 246 -3.41 12.26 -26.39
CA PHE A 246 -3.53 11.04 -25.58
C PHE A 246 -2.19 10.74 -24.92
N THR A 247 -2.20 10.22 -23.70
CA THR A 247 -0.99 9.64 -23.10
C THR A 247 -0.54 8.48 -23.98
N THR A 248 0.72 8.48 -24.41
CA THR A 248 1.21 7.61 -25.47
C THR A 248 2.53 6.96 -25.09
N LEU A 249 2.60 5.64 -25.28
CA LEU A 249 3.84 4.88 -25.43
C LEU A 249 3.88 4.34 -26.86
N SER A 250 4.97 4.53 -27.58
CA SER A 250 5.06 4.07 -28.97
C SER A 250 6.46 3.58 -29.30
N ASN A 251 6.53 2.49 -30.05
CA ASN A 251 7.78 1.96 -30.57
C ASN A 251 7.63 1.72 -32.08
N ASN A 252 8.24 2.58 -32.88
CA ASN A 252 8.35 2.43 -34.33
C ASN A 252 9.81 2.23 -34.80
N SER A 253 10.61 1.54 -33.99
CA SER A 253 12.02 1.25 -34.30
C SER A 253 12.25 0.28 -35.45
N GLN A 254 11.22 -0.48 -35.83
CA GLN A 254 11.31 -1.54 -36.84
C GLN A 254 12.44 -2.54 -36.51
N SER A 255 12.69 -2.78 -35.21
CA SER A 255 13.73 -3.65 -34.72
C SER A 255 13.23 -4.49 -33.55
N ALA A 256 13.22 -5.81 -33.74
CA ALA A 256 12.91 -6.76 -32.67
C ALA A 256 13.92 -6.78 -31.52
N ALA A 257 15.10 -6.19 -31.72
CA ALA A 257 16.13 -6.06 -30.70
C ALA A 257 16.02 -4.76 -29.88
N ALA A 258 15.04 -3.90 -30.17
CA ALA A 258 14.88 -2.59 -29.54
C ALA A 258 13.44 -2.37 -29.03
N PRO A 259 13.00 -3.11 -27.99
CA PRO A 259 11.73 -2.84 -27.34
C PRO A 259 11.75 -1.49 -26.60
N LEU A 260 10.58 -0.88 -26.43
CA LEU A 260 10.35 0.17 -25.43
C LEU A 260 9.61 -0.49 -24.27
N SER A 261 9.96 -0.18 -23.03
CA SER A 261 9.18 -0.64 -21.88
C SER A 261 8.91 0.47 -20.87
N ALA A 262 7.85 0.30 -20.10
CA ALA A 262 7.49 1.18 -18.99
C ALA A 262 7.08 0.34 -17.77
N ASP A 263 7.59 0.73 -16.61
CA ASP A 263 7.25 0.08 -15.34
C ASP A 263 5.94 0.66 -14.81
N TRP A 264 5.75 1.96 -14.96
CA TRP A 264 4.50 2.65 -14.63
C TRP A 264 4.40 3.99 -15.35
N VAL A 265 3.17 4.46 -15.51
CA VAL A 265 2.83 5.78 -16.07
C VAL A 265 1.77 6.44 -15.19
N ARG A 266 1.92 7.73 -14.91
CA ARG A 266 1.00 8.52 -14.08
C ARG A 266 0.81 9.93 -14.63
N LEU A 267 -0.44 10.35 -14.69
CA LEU A 267 -0.87 11.68 -15.09
C LEU A 267 -1.57 12.38 -13.91
N LEU A 268 -1.03 13.52 -13.53
CA LEU A 268 -1.59 14.43 -12.52
C LEU A 268 -2.38 15.56 -13.20
N PRO A 269 -3.37 16.18 -12.52
CA PRO A 269 -3.54 16.23 -11.05
C PRO A 269 -4.16 14.99 -10.38
N TYR A 270 -4.08 14.92 -9.05
CA TYR A 270 -4.96 14.08 -8.23
C TYR A 270 -6.36 14.73 -8.16
N PRO A 271 -7.44 14.10 -8.69
CA PRO A 271 -8.77 14.70 -8.71
C PRO A 271 -9.39 14.90 -7.31
N SER A 272 -8.96 14.11 -6.34
CA SER A 272 -9.31 14.26 -4.92
C SER A 272 -8.04 14.51 -4.10
N THR A 273 -8.16 15.39 -3.11
CA THR A 273 -7.07 15.69 -2.16
C THR A 273 -7.15 14.84 -0.89
N THR A 274 -8.18 14.00 -0.76
CA THR A 274 -8.36 13.07 0.34
C THR A 274 -8.79 11.70 -0.17
N GLY A 275 -8.34 10.64 0.49
CA GLY A 275 -8.71 9.28 0.12
C GLY A 275 -8.75 8.36 1.33
N GLY A 276 -9.45 7.23 1.20
CA GLY A 276 -9.65 6.26 2.26
C GLY A 276 -9.39 4.83 1.80
N TYR A 277 -8.68 4.07 2.61
CA TYR A 277 -8.46 2.64 2.42
C TYR A 277 -8.88 1.89 3.69
N ILE A 278 -9.71 0.85 3.54
CA ILE A 278 -10.06 -0.06 4.63
C ILE A 278 -9.53 -1.44 4.28
N GLY A 279 -8.49 -1.87 4.98
CA GLY A 279 -7.85 -3.16 4.74
C GLY A 279 -8.66 -4.35 5.23
N CYS A 280 -8.11 -5.54 5.05
CA CYS A 280 -8.76 -6.78 5.43
C CYS A 280 -8.95 -6.93 6.94
N PRO A 281 -10.05 -7.59 7.38
CA PRO A 281 -10.14 -8.08 8.75
C PRO A 281 -9.05 -9.12 9.04
N VAL A 282 -8.61 -9.15 10.29
CA VAL A 282 -7.60 -10.07 10.81
C VAL A 282 -8.19 -10.85 11.98
N ASP A 283 -8.04 -12.17 11.96
CA ASP A 283 -8.40 -13.05 13.07
C ASP A 283 -7.18 -13.26 13.98
N SER A 284 -7.37 -13.09 15.29
CA SER A 284 -6.35 -13.39 16.30
C SER A 284 -6.42 -14.83 16.81
N ASP A 285 -7.45 -15.59 16.43
CA ASP A 285 -7.85 -16.89 16.99
C ASP A 285 -8.20 -16.84 18.50
N GLU A 286 -8.26 -15.66 19.11
CA GLU A 286 -8.41 -15.46 20.55
C GLU A 286 -9.56 -14.47 20.87
N VAL A 287 -10.66 -14.97 21.42
CA VAL A 287 -11.78 -14.12 21.87
C VAL A 287 -11.31 -13.16 22.96
N GLY A 288 -11.60 -11.87 22.80
CA GLY A 288 -11.13 -10.84 23.73
C GLY A 288 -9.65 -10.49 23.62
N ALA A 289 -8.98 -10.82 22.50
CA ALA A 289 -7.62 -10.35 22.24
C ALA A 289 -7.53 -8.82 22.33
N VAL A 290 -6.43 -8.31 22.87
CA VAL A 290 -6.15 -6.87 22.94
C VAL A 290 -5.24 -6.52 21.77
N TRP A 291 -5.59 -5.50 21.01
CA TRP A 291 -4.84 -5.04 19.84
C TRP A 291 -3.98 -3.82 20.16
N GLY A 292 -2.73 -3.84 19.67
CA GLY A 292 -1.73 -2.80 19.89
C GLY A 292 -0.38 -3.38 20.34
N PRO A 293 0.73 -2.65 20.17
CA PRO A 293 0.87 -1.45 19.33
C PRO A 293 0.66 -1.78 17.85
N ILE A 294 0.27 -0.81 17.04
CA ILE A 294 0.10 -0.87 15.59
C ILE A 294 1.26 -0.09 14.98
N ALA A 295 2.07 -0.73 14.15
CA ALA A 295 3.15 -0.06 13.43
C ALA A 295 2.75 0.14 11.98
N SER A 296 3.12 1.27 11.37
CA SER A 296 2.91 1.54 9.94
C SER A 296 4.14 2.19 9.32
N ILE A 297 4.35 1.92 8.04
CA ILE A 297 5.38 2.58 7.22
C ILE A 297 4.66 3.50 6.24
N THR A 298 5.04 4.76 6.23
CA THR A 298 4.39 5.81 5.43
C THR A 298 5.42 6.81 4.93
N SER A 299 5.25 7.28 3.70
CA SER A 299 5.93 8.46 3.17
C SER A 299 4.97 9.64 3.18
N THR A 300 5.31 10.68 3.94
CA THR A 300 4.50 11.91 4.05
C THR A 300 5.33 13.10 3.57
N PRO A 301 5.30 13.42 2.25
CA PRO A 301 5.83 14.67 1.73
C PRO A 301 5.26 15.90 2.46
N THR A 302 5.88 17.06 2.27
CA THR A 302 5.43 18.32 2.89
C THR A 302 3.96 18.58 2.58
N ASP A 303 3.23 19.06 3.59
CA ASP A 303 1.78 19.36 3.52
C ASP A 303 0.87 18.16 3.18
N THR A 304 1.36 16.93 3.40
CA THR A 304 0.56 15.71 3.31
C THR A 304 0.47 15.00 4.67
N SER A 305 -0.50 14.11 4.84
CA SER A 305 -0.59 13.29 6.04
C SER A 305 -1.25 11.93 5.80
N VAL A 306 -0.92 10.97 6.65
CA VAL A 306 -1.58 9.66 6.76
C VAL A 306 -2.13 9.51 8.17
N SER A 307 -3.41 9.17 8.30
CA SER A 307 -4.02 8.76 9.57
C SER A 307 -4.34 7.27 9.54
N VAL A 308 -4.16 6.59 10.68
CA VAL A 308 -4.51 5.18 10.84
C VAL A 308 -5.48 5.03 12.00
N SER A 309 -6.52 4.24 11.81
CA SER A 309 -7.49 3.84 12.83
C SER A 309 -7.72 2.34 12.82
N ILE A 310 -8.07 1.78 13.97
CA ILE A 310 -8.36 0.35 14.15
C ILE A 310 -9.68 0.16 14.88
N LYS A 311 -10.41 -0.90 14.55
CA LYS A 311 -11.59 -1.37 15.29
C LYS A 311 -11.47 -2.87 15.54
N ALA A 312 -12.10 -3.39 16.58
CA ALA A 312 -12.16 -4.81 16.87
C ALA A 312 -13.52 -5.26 17.43
N ALA A 313 -13.82 -6.54 17.25
CA ALA A 313 -15.00 -7.21 17.79
C ALA A 313 -14.76 -8.73 17.92
N ASP A 314 -15.49 -9.40 18.80
CA ASP A 314 -15.40 -10.87 18.96
C ASP A 314 -16.06 -11.67 17.83
N THR A 315 -16.73 -11.00 16.89
CA THR A 315 -17.31 -11.63 15.71
C THR A 315 -17.09 -10.75 14.48
N LEU A 316 -16.96 -11.34 13.30
CA LEU A 316 -16.82 -10.61 12.04
C LEU A 316 -17.97 -9.61 11.82
N VAL A 317 -19.22 -10.04 12.05
CA VAL A 317 -20.40 -9.16 11.94
C VAL A 317 -20.36 -8.01 12.95
N GLY A 318 -19.76 -8.23 14.13
CA GLY A 318 -19.59 -7.20 15.14
C GLY A 318 -18.74 -6.01 14.69
N LEU A 319 -17.81 -6.23 13.73
CA LEU A 319 -16.97 -5.16 13.18
C LEU A 319 -17.79 -4.06 12.50
N ASP A 320 -18.96 -4.36 11.94
CA ASP A 320 -19.80 -3.37 11.25
C ASP A 320 -20.31 -2.27 12.19
N SER A 321 -20.49 -2.62 13.47
CA SER A 321 -20.95 -1.70 14.52
C SER A 321 -19.84 -1.17 15.43
N ALA A 322 -18.62 -1.71 15.31
CA ALA A 322 -17.50 -1.33 16.15
C ALA A 322 -16.98 0.08 15.80
N LEU A 323 -16.54 0.82 16.82
CA LEU A 323 -16.00 2.17 16.66
C LEU A 323 -14.57 2.14 16.15
N TRP A 324 -14.27 3.04 15.21
CA TRP A 324 -12.90 3.32 14.78
C TRP A 324 -12.16 4.10 15.87
N ILE A 325 -11.05 3.54 16.34
CA ILE A 325 -10.17 4.14 17.33
C ILE A 325 -8.88 4.60 16.63
N PRO A 326 -8.52 5.90 16.72
CA PRO A 326 -7.31 6.39 16.10
C PRO A 326 -6.07 5.81 16.78
N VAL A 327 -5.04 5.55 15.97
CA VAL A 327 -3.71 5.14 16.41
C VAL A 327 -2.85 6.39 16.57
N ASP A 328 -2.40 6.67 17.79
CA ASP A 328 -1.61 7.85 18.11
C ASP A 328 -0.16 7.71 17.61
N SER A 329 0.55 8.85 17.56
CA SER A 329 1.99 8.90 17.26
C SER A 329 2.76 7.99 18.23
N GLY A 330 3.44 6.98 17.69
CA GLY A 330 4.08 5.92 18.48
C GLY A 330 3.38 4.55 18.37
N GLY A 331 2.30 4.48 17.61
CA GLY A 331 1.65 3.23 17.24
C GLY A 331 0.65 2.71 18.29
N THR A 332 0.37 3.45 19.34
CA THR A 332 -0.58 2.99 20.36
C THR A 332 -2.00 3.46 20.02
N PRO A 333 -3.00 2.56 19.98
CA PRO A 333 -4.40 2.98 19.92
C PRO A 333 -4.75 3.91 21.10
N SER A 334 -5.46 5.01 20.82
CA SER A 334 -5.86 6.01 21.81
C SER A 334 -6.77 5.46 22.91
N LEU A 335 -7.50 4.38 22.62
CA LEU A 335 -8.29 3.59 23.56
C LEU A 335 -7.95 2.11 23.38
N SER A 336 -8.17 1.30 24.42
CA SER A 336 -7.98 -0.15 24.33
C SER A 336 -8.94 -0.75 23.30
N VAL A 337 -8.39 -1.49 22.34
CA VAL A 337 -9.15 -2.15 21.27
C VAL A 337 -9.15 -3.65 21.52
N ILE A 338 -10.33 -4.22 21.74
CA ILE A 338 -10.49 -5.59 22.24
C ILE A 338 -11.46 -6.36 21.33
N GLY A 339 -11.07 -7.56 20.93
CA GLY A 339 -11.91 -8.48 20.18
C GLY A 339 -11.09 -9.52 19.41
N GLN A 340 -11.70 -10.66 19.07
CA GLN A 340 -11.07 -11.68 18.22
C GLN A 340 -10.64 -11.13 16.86
N TYR A 341 -11.50 -10.36 16.21
CA TYR A 341 -11.26 -9.80 14.89
C TYR A 341 -10.90 -8.32 15.00
N ALA A 342 -9.93 -7.86 14.23
CA ALA A 342 -9.68 -6.44 14.03
C ALA A 342 -9.65 -6.05 12.56
N ARG A 343 -9.90 -4.77 12.28
CA ARG A 343 -9.80 -4.18 10.95
C ARG A 343 -9.18 -2.79 11.07
N TYR A 344 -8.38 -2.39 10.09
CA TYR A 344 -7.76 -1.07 10.05
C TYR A 344 -8.31 -0.21 8.92
N ARG A 345 -8.22 1.10 9.10
CA ARG A 345 -8.56 2.13 8.13
C ARG A 345 -7.38 3.10 8.05
N VAL A 346 -7.08 3.50 6.82
CA VAL A 346 -6.09 4.51 6.48
C VAL A 346 -6.81 5.65 5.80
N GLU A 347 -6.51 6.88 6.18
CA GLU A 347 -6.94 8.07 5.44
C GLU A 347 -5.72 8.85 4.98
N LEU A 348 -5.77 9.27 3.72
CA LEU A 348 -4.74 10.03 3.07
C LEU A 348 -5.22 11.45 2.87
N MET A 349 -4.34 12.41 3.14
CA MET A 349 -4.53 13.81 2.77
C MET A 349 -3.31 14.29 1.99
N GLY A 350 -3.54 14.76 0.78
CA GLY A 350 -2.52 15.31 -0.11
C GLY A 350 -3.01 16.58 -0.78
N ASN A 351 -2.52 16.83 -1.98
CA ASN A 351 -2.93 17.92 -2.84
C ASN A 351 -2.94 17.48 -4.31
N GLU A 352 -3.27 18.39 -5.22
CA GLU A 352 -3.40 18.09 -6.66
C GLU A 352 -2.09 17.59 -7.29
N ALA A 353 -0.93 17.91 -6.72
CA ALA A 353 0.39 17.54 -7.25
C ALA A 353 1.11 16.44 -6.44
N THR A 354 0.65 16.13 -5.22
CA THR A 354 1.40 15.26 -4.31
C THR A 354 0.47 14.43 -3.44
N SER A 355 0.70 13.12 -3.44
CA SER A 355 0.05 12.16 -2.54
C SER A 355 1.01 11.69 -1.45
N PRO A 356 0.56 11.51 -0.19
CA PRO A 356 1.26 10.64 0.74
C PRO A 356 1.15 9.17 0.27
N VAL A 357 2.02 8.32 0.81
CA VAL A 357 2.06 6.88 0.51
C VAL A 357 1.99 6.09 1.81
N PHE A 358 1.13 5.07 1.85
CA PHE A 358 1.06 4.09 2.93
C PHE A 358 1.55 2.74 2.42
N GLU A 359 2.68 2.27 2.95
CA GLU A 359 3.44 1.14 2.40
C GLU A 359 3.23 -0.14 3.20
N ALA A 360 3.05 -0.03 4.52
CA ALA A 360 2.92 -1.21 5.36
C ALA A 360 2.16 -0.95 6.65
N ILE A 361 1.58 -2.02 7.20
CA ILE A 361 1.03 -2.04 8.55
C ILE A 361 1.29 -3.38 9.24
N THR A 362 1.62 -3.32 10.52
CA THR A 362 1.73 -4.47 11.41
C THR A 362 0.77 -4.30 12.58
N LEU A 363 -0.17 -5.22 12.70
CA LEU A 363 -1.12 -5.30 13.79
C LEU A 363 -0.59 -6.29 14.83
N ASN A 364 -0.15 -5.79 15.98
CA ASN A 364 0.22 -6.63 17.10
C ASN A 364 -0.99 -6.90 17.99
N PHE A 365 -1.04 -8.06 18.62
CA PHE A 365 -2.05 -8.39 19.63
C PHE A 365 -1.50 -9.26 20.74
N ALA A 366 -2.25 -9.33 21.84
CA ALA A 366 -2.00 -10.20 22.98
C ALA A 366 -3.30 -10.90 23.41
N PRO A 367 -3.22 -12.14 23.95
CA PRO A 367 -4.39 -12.83 24.46
C PRO A 367 -5.00 -12.05 25.64
N PRO A 368 -6.30 -12.25 25.93
CA PRO A 368 -6.94 -11.65 27.09
C PRO A 368 -6.19 -12.02 28.37
N ALA A 369 -6.09 -11.07 29.29
CA ALA A 369 -5.46 -11.31 30.59
C ALA A 369 -6.19 -12.45 31.32
N THR A 370 -5.48 -13.55 31.61
CA THR A 370 -6.04 -14.62 32.43
C THR A 370 -6.28 -14.07 33.84
N PRO A 371 -7.49 -14.21 34.42
CA PRO A 371 -7.72 -13.77 35.79
C PRO A 371 -6.75 -14.51 36.71
N THR A 372 -5.91 -13.78 37.43
CA THR A 372 -5.07 -14.38 38.47
C THR A 372 -6.01 -14.97 39.52
N PRO A 373 -5.89 -16.26 39.89
CA PRO A 373 -6.73 -16.82 40.93
C PRO A 373 -6.55 -16.00 42.20
N THR A 374 -7.60 -15.34 42.64
CA THR A 374 -7.60 -14.65 43.93
C THR A 374 -7.26 -15.67 44.99
N ALA A 375 -6.17 -15.45 45.74
CA ALA A 375 -5.80 -16.35 46.82
C ALA A 375 -7.00 -16.53 47.75
N THR A 376 -7.61 -17.71 47.74
CA THR A 376 -8.70 -18.06 48.64
C THR A 376 -8.15 -17.92 50.05
N ASN A 377 -8.76 -17.06 50.87
CA ASN A 377 -8.38 -16.91 52.27
C ASN A 377 -8.21 -18.30 52.90
N THR A 378 -7.02 -18.59 53.40
CA THR A 378 -6.75 -19.82 54.14
C THR A 378 -7.79 -19.94 55.26
N PRO A 379 -8.55 -21.04 55.36
CA PRO A 379 -9.54 -21.16 56.42
C PRO A 379 -8.85 -20.99 57.78
N THR A 380 -9.29 -19.99 58.55
CA THR A 380 -8.87 -19.79 59.93
C THR A 380 -9.16 -21.08 60.69
N ALA A 381 -8.14 -21.67 61.33
CA ALA A 381 -8.30 -22.89 62.10
C ALA A 381 -9.46 -22.73 63.12
N THR A 382 -10.54 -23.49 62.91
CA THR A 382 -11.67 -23.53 63.84
C THR A 382 -11.21 -24.20 65.13
N ASN A 383 -11.47 -23.55 66.26
CA ASN A 383 -11.13 -24.09 67.59
C ASN A 383 -11.68 -25.52 67.77
N THR A 384 -10.82 -26.39 68.28
CA THR A 384 -11.08 -27.79 68.63
C THR A 384 -12.36 -27.94 69.46
N PRO A 385 -13.28 -28.86 69.12
CA PRO A 385 -14.49 -29.06 69.91
C PRO A 385 -14.13 -29.59 71.32
N THR A 386 -14.65 -28.93 72.34
CA THR A 386 -14.61 -29.36 73.75
C THR A 386 -15.37 -30.68 73.88
N ALA A 387 -14.78 -31.66 74.58
CA ALA A 387 -15.38 -32.96 74.84
C ALA A 387 -16.73 -32.83 75.56
N THR A 388 -17.82 -33.24 74.90
CA THR A 388 -19.15 -33.38 75.50
C THR A 388 -19.26 -34.72 76.22
N LEU A 389 -19.73 -34.67 77.47
CA LEU A 389 -19.89 -35.84 78.35
C LEU A 389 -20.90 -36.86 77.80
N THR A 390 -20.60 -38.11 78.14
CA THR A 390 -21.24 -39.39 77.83
C THR A 390 -22.76 -39.44 78.02
N PRO A 391 -23.54 -39.99 77.05
CA PRO A 391 -24.94 -40.35 77.27
C PRO A 391 -25.08 -41.67 78.03
N THR A 392 -26.00 -41.68 78.99
CA THR A 392 -26.36 -42.83 79.84
C THR A 392 -27.28 -43.81 79.10
N ASN A 393 -27.06 -45.10 79.34
CA ASN A 393 -27.80 -46.24 78.77
C ASN A 393 -29.31 -46.18 79.07
N THR A 394 -30.13 -46.41 78.04
CA THR A 394 -31.54 -46.84 78.19
C THR A 394 -31.74 -48.12 77.36
N PRO A 395 -32.33 -49.18 77.93
CA PRO A 395 -32.32 -50.51 77.33
C PRO A 395 -33.34 -50.73 76.20
N THR A 396 -32.92 -51.64 75.33
CA THR A 396 -33.55 -52.27 74.16
C THR A 396 -34.82 -53.09 74.50
N PRO A 397 -35.80 -53.12 73.58
CA PRO A 397 -36.30 -54.40 73.04
C PRO A 397 -36.31 -54.36 71.49
N THR A 398 -35.61 -55.21 70.72
CA THR A 398 -35.68 -56.68 70.48
C THR A 398 -36.79 -57.10 69.49
N LEU A 399 -36.33 -57.28 68.24
CA LEU A 399 -36.69 -58.22 67.15
C LEU A 399 -38.03 -58.12 66.40
N THR A 400 -37.95 -58.13 65.05
CA THR A 400 -38.26 -59.29 64.17
C THR A 400 -37.82 -58.98 62.71
N PRO A 401 -37.26 -59.93 61.94
CA PRO A 401 -36.56 -59.67 60.68
C PRO A 401 -37.47 -59.73 59.45
N VAL A 402 -37.11 -59.00 58.38
CA VAL A 402 -37.55 -59.29 57.02
C VAL A 402 -36.31 -59.42 56.14
N VAL A 403 -36.10 -60.63 55.65
CA VAL A 403 -35.17 -60.94 54.56
C VAL A 403 -35.92 -60.74 53.25
N THR A 404 -35.37 -59.94 52.33
CA THR A 404 -35.57 -60.20 50.90
C THR A 404 -34.38 -59.67 50.10
N SER A 405 -33.78 -60.60 49.37
CA SER A 405 -32.69 -60.47 48.40
C SER A 405 -33.03 -59.52 47.24
N THR A 406 -32.03 -58.84 46.68
CA THR A 406 -31.54 -59.06 45.28
C THR A 406 -30.28 -58.21 45.04
N PRO A 407 -29.14 -58.78 44.60
CA PRO A 407 -27.99 -57.99 44.15
C PRO A 407 -28.24 -57.44 42.73
N THR A 408 -28.22 -56.11 42.58
CA THR A 408 -28.17 -55.50 41.25
C THR A 408 -26.73 -55.50 40.76
N ALA A 409 -26.48 -56.20 39.65
CA ALA A 409 -25.20 -56.23 38.98
C ALA A 409 -24.78 -54.82 38.52
N THR A 410 -23.60 -54.38 38.95
CA THR A 410 -22.87 -53.24 38.37
C THR A 410 -22.54 -53.55 36.92
N VAL A 411 -23.13 -52.78 36.00
CA VAL A 411 -22.72 -52.79 34.59
C VAL A 411 -21.44 -51.96 34.48
N GLN A 412 -20.36 -52.63 34.12
CA GLN A 412 -19.07 -52.05 33.74
C GLN A 412 -19.26 -51.13 32.52
N PRO A 413 -18.72 -49.89 32.52
CA PRO A 413 -18.71 -49.05 31.33
C PRO A 413 -17.94 -49.75 30.21
N ALA A 414 -18.60 -49.88 29.05
CA ALA A 414 -18.01 -50.40 27.82
C ALA A 414 -16.80 -49.56 27.40
N ALA A 415 -15.73 -50.24 26.97
CA ALA A 415 -14.57 -49.60 26.38
C ALA A 415 -15.00 -48.74 25.18
N THR A 416 -14.55 -47.48 25.19
CA THR A 416 -14.61 -46.55 24.07
C THR A 416 -13.96 -47.18 22.84
N PRO A 417 -14.59 -47.14 21.65
CA PRO A 417 -13.96 -47.64 20.44
C PRO A 417 -12.77 -46.76 20.08
N THR A 418 -11.60 -47.39 19.95
CA THR A 418 -10.39 -46.82 19.38
C THR A 418 -10.68 -46.33 17.96
N SER A 419 -10.35 -45.08 17.66
CA SER A 419 -10.41 -44.53 16.30
C SER A 419 -9.53 -45.35 15.37
N THR A 420 -10.15 -45.92 14.34
CA THR A 420 -9.49 -46.58 13.21
C THR A 420 -8.49 -45.62 12.58
N ALA A 421 -7.24 -46.08 12.39
CA ALA A 421 -6.24 -45.34 11.66
C ALA A 421 -6.74 -45.02 10.25
N MET A 422 -6.57 -43.76 9.86
CA MET A 422 -6.72 -43.27 8.50
C MET A 422 -5.82 -44.08 7.56
N PRO A 423 -6.29 -44.50 6.36
CA PRO A 423 -5.43 -45.16 5.40
C PRO A 423 -4.31 -44.21 4.95
N GLU A 424 -3.08 -44.68 5.12
CA GLU A 424 -1.87 -44.08 4.57
C GLU A 424 -2.01 -43.95 3.05
N ALA A 425 -1.77 -42.74 2.53
CA ALA A 425 -1.80 -42.48 1.09
C ALA A 425 -0.70 -43.32 0.41
N THR A 426 -1.12 -44.23 -0.47
CA THR A 426 -0.23 -44.95 -1.38
C THR A 426 0.59 -43.94 -2.20
N PRO A 427 1.93 -43.99 -2.19
CA PRO A 427 2.73 -43.12 -3.05
C PRO A 427 2.45 -43.47 -4.51
N THR A 428 2.05 -42.46 -5.28
CA THR A 428 1.95 -42.52 -6.74
C THR A 428 3.32 -42.92 -7.32
N PRO A 429 3.41 -43.95 -8.18
CA PRO A 429 4.67 -44.34 -8.79
C PRO A 429 5.21 -43.21 -9.67
N THR A 430 6.46 -42.81 -9.42
CA THR A 430 7.25 -41.91 -10.25
C THR A 430 7.30 -42.46 -11.69
N PRO A 431 6.99 -41.64 -12.72
CA PRO A 431 7.17 -42.06 -14.10
C PRO A 431 8.67 -42.35 -14.39
N PRO A 432 9.00 -43.36 -15.21
CA PRO A 432 10.38 -43.69 -15.52
C PRO A 432 11.06 -42.52 -16.25
N LEU A 433 12.28 -42.18 -15.82
CA LEU A 433 13.18 -41.27 -16.52
C LEU A 433 13.26 -41.69 -17.99
N GLY A 434 12.79 -40.81 -18.88
CA GLY A 434 13.09 -40.90 -20.30
C GLY A 434 14.58 -40.68 -20.52
N ASP A 435 15.17 -41.50 -21.39
CA ASP A 435 16.55 -41.40 -21.87
C ASP A 435 16.87 -39.98 -22.37
N GLU A 436 17.49 -39.17 -21.53
CA GLU A 436 18.11 -37.93 -21.95
C GLU A 436 19.46 -38.27 -22.59
N ARG A 437 19.46 -38.36 -23.92
CA ARG A 437 20.69 -38.41 -24.72
C ARG A 437 21.41 -37.09 -24.58
N ILE A 438 22.45 -37.08 -23.74
CA ILE A 438 23.45 -36.02 -23.66
C ILE A 438 24.05 -35.81 -25.05
N TYR A 439 23.76 -34.66 -25.66
CA TYR A 439 24.40 -34.19 -26.88
C TYR A 439 25.64 -33.38 -26.49
N ILE A 440 26.83 -33.98 -26.60
CA ILE A 440 28.11 -33.28 -26.45
C ILE A 440 28.46 -32.67 -27.82
N PRO A 441 28.55 -31.34 -27.98
CA PRO A 441 29.11 -30.77 -29.19
C PRO A 441 30.62 -31.05 -29.22
N LEU A 442 31.04 -31.87 -30.18
CA LEU A 442 32.43 -32.14 -30.49
C LEU A 442 33.04 -30.89 -31.14
N VAL A 443 33.85 -30.14 -30.40
CA VAL A 443 34.73 -29.11 -30.95
C VAL A 443 35.93 -29.84 -31.58
N MET A 444 35.99 -29.91 -32.92
CA MET A 444 37.23 -30.20 -33.63
C MET A 444 38.01 -28.90 -33.85
N ARG A 445 39.32 -29.00 -33.63
CA ARG A 445 40.33 -27.97 -33.92
C ARG A 445 40.55 -27.78 -35.41
#